data_AF-A0A8H6VWF8-F1
#
_entry.id   AF-A0A8H6VWF8-F1
#
_cell.length_a   1.000
_cell.length_b   1.000
_cell.length_c   1.000
_cell.angle_alpha   90.00
_cell.angle_beta   90.00
_cell.angle_gamma   90.00
#
_symmetry.space_group_name_H-M   'P 1'
#
loop_
_entity.id
_entity.type
_entity.pdbx_description
1 polymer ?
#
loop_
_entity_poly.entity_id
_entity_poly.type
_entity_poly.pdbx_seq_one_letter_code
_entity_poly.pdbx_strand_id
1 'polypeptide(L)'
;MPPPKPLDLLAYHRPKRIRASQADREGRIPHLSAESKQYFACIRNLAAHRAKPLPFPIPRSRCAAVLVALFVGRSGDLRVLLNRRSARLRTYAGDTSLPGGKVEDGDKTIEDTARREAFEEIGLPIDRVKVPLLAILDPILAWNNLIVTPVVVLILDKTLQPVLNADEVASIFSHPLSGFFSSTPPFSSSPSQADAVPYHRSHEWLSTGPNNTQQVYRVHIFLTGREADGTQPITGLTAHVLINTTIVAYGREPDFEPLPAAALGMHQRIAWALWSNPDFRTSYESEGIKIEWDKIRRIAGVKEGNGGENEGKRRGAKL
;
A
#
# COMPACT_ATOMS: atom_id res chain seq x y z
N MET A 1 37.75 10.49 10.06
CA MET A 1 36.97 9.44 9.37
C MET A 1 36.20 10.10 8.25
N PRO A 2 36.13 9.52 7.03
CA PRO A 2 35.18 10.00 6.04
C PRO A 2 33.75 9.85 6.59
N PRO A 3 32.80 10.75 6.23
CA PRO A 3 31.41 10.59 6.61
C PRO A 3 30.90 9.23 6.09
N PRO A 4 30.03 8.53 6.84
CA PRO A 4 29.44 7.30 6.36
C PRO A 4 28.77 7.56 5.00
N LYS A 5 29.08 6.74 3.99
CA LYS A 5 28.36 6.80 2.71
C LYS A 5 26.87 6.67 3.00
N PRO A 6 25.99 7.50 2.41
CA PRO A 6 24.55 7.30 2.52
C PRO A 6 24.24 5.87 2.07
N LEU A 7 23.74 5.05 2.99
CA LEU A 7 23.19 3.76 2.63
C LEU A 7 21.97 4.05 1.76
N ASP A 8 22.07 3.71 0.48
CA ASP A 8 20.97 3.82 -0.47
C ASP A 8 19.93 2.73 -0.16
N LEU A 9 19.11 2.98 0.85
CA LEU A 9 17.97 2.12 1.22
C LEU A 9 16.84 2.20 0.18
N LEU A 10 16.94 3.13 -0.77
CA LEU A 10 15.95 3.43 -1.81
C LEU A 10 16.28 2.74 -3.14
N ALA A 11 17.54 2.34 -3.35
CA ALA A 11 17.91 1.35 -4.34
C ALA A 11 17.31 0.02 -3.92
N TYR A 12 16.05 -0.19 -4.33
CA TYR A 12 15.28 -1.43 -4.30
C TYR A 12 16.16 -2.63 -3.98
N HIS A 13 16.23 -2.94 -2.69
CA HIS A 13 16.93 -4.11 -2.21
C HIS A 13 16.39 -5.30 -3.00
N ARG A 14 17.29 -6.13 -3.55
CA ARG A 14 16.97 -7.40 -4.22
C ARG A 14 17.09 -8.52 -3.19
N PRO A 15 16.06 -8.80 -2.37
CA PRO A 15 16.16 -9.84 -1.35
C PRO A 15 16.36 -11.21 -2.01
N LYS A 16 17.10 -12.09 -1.32
CA LYS A 16 17.22 -13.51 -1.69
C LYS A 16 15.84 -14.15 -1.52
N ARG A 17 15.14 -14.35 -2.64
CA ARG A 17 13.77 -14.89 -2.70
C ARG A 17 13.78 -16.41 -2.60
N ILE A 18 12.68 -16.96 -2.08
CA ILE A 18 12.36 -18.38 -2.28
C ILE A 18 12.16 -18.60 -3.79
N ARG A 19 12.93 -19.52 -4.38
CA ARG A 19 12.60 -20.04 -5.71
C ARG A 19 11.30 -20.82 -5.57
N ALA A 20 10.25 -20.44 -6.30
CA ALA A 20 8.95 -21.14 -6.27
C ALA A 20 9.10 -22.67 -6.45
N SER A 21 10.12 -23.11 -7.19
CA SER A 21 10.47 -24.52 -7.37
C SER A 21 10.97 -25.26 -6.12
N GLN A 22 11.43 -24.54 -5.09
CA GLN A 22 11.89 -25.11 -3.83
C GLN A 22 10.73 -25.28 -2.82
N ALA A 23 9.80 -24.32 -2.77
CA ALA A 23 8.61 -24.42 -1.91
C ALA A 23 7.65 -25.55 -2.34
N ASP A 24 7.55 -25.79 -3.65
CA ASP A 24 6.77 -26.89 -4.23
C ASP A 24 7.39 -28.27 -3.93
N ARG A 25 8.71 -28.41 -4.06
CA ARG A 25 9.42 -29.68 -3.82
C ARG A 25 9.43 -30.12 -2.36
N GLU A 26 9.34 -29.18 -1.42
CA GLU A 26 9.35 -29.46 0.02
C GLU A 26 7.95 -29.77 0.60
N GLY A 27 6.89 -29.82 -0.21
CA GLY A 27 5.54 -30.14 0.25
C GLY A 27 4.94 -29.12 1.23
N ARG A 28 5.47 -27.88 1.26
CA ARG A 28 5.04 -26.81 2.19
C ARG A 28 3.76 -26.09 1.73
N ILE A 29 3.23 -26.43 0.55
CA ILE A 29 2.02 -25.85 -0.02
C ILE A 29 0.91 -26.93 0.00
N PRO A 30 -0.21 -26.73 0.73
CA PRO A 30 -1.25 -27.75 0.90
C PRO A 30 -1.99 -28.14 -0.40
N HIS A 31 -2.54 -29.36 -0.44
CA HIS A 31 -3.22 -30.00 -1.59
C HIS A 31 -4.45 -29.25 -2.12
N LEU A 32 -4.68 -29.42 -3.43
CA LEU A 32 -5.38 -28.48 -4.32
C LEU A 32 -6.82 -28.88 -4.67
N SER A 33 -7.79 -27.97 -4.50
CA SER A 33 -9.02 -27.92 -5.32
C SER A 33 -8.72 -27.24 -6.68
N ALA A 34 -9.67 -27.23 -7.62
CA ALA A 34 -9.51 -26.47 -8.87
C ALA A 34 -9.22 -24.97 -8.62
N GLU A 35 -9.77 -24.41 -7.54
CA GLU A 35 -9.49 -23.03 -7.09
C GLU A 35 -8.06 -22.88 -6.56
N SER A 36 -7.50 -23.93 -5.95
CA SER A 36 -6.12 -23.90 -5.46
C SER A 36 -5.08 -23.78 -6.59
N LYS A 37 -5.38 -24.22 -7.83
CA LYS A 37 -4.49 -23.97 -9.00
C LYS A 37 -4.39 -22.48 -9.32
N GLN A 38 -5.50 -21.74 -9.25
CA GLN A 38 -5.52 -20.30 -9.46
C GLN A 38 -4.73 -19.59 -8.37
N TYR A 39 -4.91 -19.96 -7.10
CA TYR A 39 -4.17 -19.35 -6.00
C TYR A 39 -2.67 -19.64 -6.05
N PHE A 40 -2.26 -20.82 -6.52
CA PHE A 40 -0.86 -21.11 -6.79
C PHE A 40 -0.29 -20.21 -7.89
N ALA A 41 -1.03 -20.02 -8.99
CA ALA A 41 -0.67 -19.07 -10.04
C ALA A 41 -0.53 -17.65 -9.48
N CYS A 42 -1.43 -17.24 -8.58
CA CYS A 42 -1.37 -15.96 -7.89
C CYS A 42 -0.08 -15.77 -7.10
N ILE A 43 0.29 -16.75 -6.27
CA ILE A 43 1.54 -16.73 -5.50
C ILE A 43 2.74 -16.65 -6.45
N ARG A 44 2.73 -17.42 -7.54
CA ARG A 44 3.81 -17.40 -8.54
C ARG A 44 3.93 -16.04 -9.22
N ASN A 45 2.83 -15.40 -9.59
CA ASN A 45 2.82 -14.09 -10.22
C ASN A 45 3.36 -13.01 -9.27
N LEU A 46 2.95 -13.03 -8.00
CA LEU A 46 3.53 -12.17 -6.95
C LEU A 46 5.04 -12.41 -6.80
N ALA A 47 5.47 -13.67 -6.69
CA ALA A 47 6.90 -14.00 -6.58
C ALA A 47 7.72 -13.58 -7.81
N ALA A 48 7.10 -13.57 -9.00
CA ALA A 48 7.68 -13.12 -10.25
C ALA A 48 7.67 -11.58 -10.41
N HIS A 49 6.83 -10.86 -9.65
CA HIS A 49 6.70 -9.43 -9.75
C HIS A 49 8.01 -8.70 -9.44
N ARG A 50 8.25 -7.62 -10.19
CA ARG A 50 9.37 -6.70 -10.03
C ARG A 50 8.81 -5.28 -10.08
N ALA A 51 8.81 -4.59 -8.94
CA ALA A 51 8.46 -3.19 -8.86
C ALA A 51 9.39 -2.35 -9.75
N LYS A 52 8.83 -1.29 -10.35
CA LYS A 52 9.59 -0.34 -11.16
C LYS A 52 10.19 0.72 -10.24
N PRO A 53 11.51 0.92 -10.26
CA PRO A 53 12.12 1.90 -9.37
C PRO A 53 11.62 3.31 -9.65
N LEU A 54 11.42 4.08 -8.58
CA LEU A 54 11.19 5.52 -8.71
C LEU A 54 12.41 6.17 -9.41
N PRO A 55 12.22 7.08 -10.36
CA PRO A 55 13.31 7.73 -11.10
C PRO A 55 14.02 8.84 -10.30
N PHE A 56 13.75 8.93 -9.00
CA PHE A 56 14.26 9.91 -8.04
C PHE A 56 14.27 9.32 -6.62
N PRO A 57 15.17 9.78 -5.73
CA PRO A 57 15.18 9.37 -4.33
C PRO A 57 13.97 9.95 -3.58
N ILE A 58 13.56 9.33 -2.48
CA ILE A 58 12.51 9.81 -1.57
C ILE A 58 13.10 10.02 -0.18
N PRO A 59 12.81 11.13 0.52
CA PRO A 59 13.23 11.32 1.90
C PRO A 59 12.67 10.22 2.80
N ARG A 60 13.53 9.64 3.64
CA ARG A 60 13.19 8.55 4.56
C ARG A 60 12.03 8.93 5.48
N SER A 61 11.98 10.17 5.93
CA SER A 61 10.88 10.73 6.76
C SER A 61 9.51 10.73 6.09
N ARG A 62 9.47 10.56 4.76
CA ARG A 62 8.24 10.44 3.96
C ARG A 62 7.98 9.01 3.48
N CYS A 63 8.83 8.05 3.85
CA CYS A 63 8.63 6.64 3.52
C CYS A 63 7.83 5.93 4.61
N ALA A 64 6.96 5.02 4.18
CA ALA A 64 6.23 4.11 5.05
C ALA A 64 6.08 2.75 4.35
N ALA A 65 5.81 1.71 5.12
CA ALA A 65 5.57 0.37 4.59
C ALA A 65 4.31 -0.23 5.20
N VAL A 66 3.59 -1.02 4.41
CA VAL A 66 2.48 -1.84 4.89
C VAL A 66 2.72 -3.30 4.53
N LEU A 67 2.37 -4.20 5.43
CA LEU A 67 2.54 -5.64 5.24
C LEU A 67 1.23 -6.27 4.74
N VAL A 68 1.25 -6.77 3.52
CA VAL A 68 0.20 -7.63 2.97
C VAL A 68 0.54 -9.07 3.33
N ALA A 69 0.06 -9.50 4.50
CA ALA A 69 0.29 -10.85 5.01
C ALA A 69 -0.74 -11.84 4.43
N LEU A 70 -0.31 -12.60 3.43
CA LEU A 70 -1.13 -13.61 2.78
C LEU A 70 -0.99 -14.98 3.46
N PHE A 71 -2.05 -15.77 3.45
CA PHE A 71 -2.00 -17.17 3.91
C PHE A 71 -3.06 -18.01 3.22
N VAL A 72 -2.88 -19.33 3.23
CA VAL A 72 -3.87 -20.28 2.69
C VAL A 72 -4.87 -20.62 3.78
N GLY A 73 -6.14 -20.29 3.55
CA GLY A 73 -7.26 -20.58 4.42
C GLY A 73 -7.58 -22.08 4.52
N ARG A 74 -8.49 -22.43 5.44
CA ARG A 74 -8.90 -23.84 5.65
C ARG A 74 -9.57 -24.44 4.41
N SER A 75 -10.25 -23.61 3.62
CA SER A 75 -10.88 -23.95 2.33
C SER A 75 -9.88 -24.03 1.16
N GLY A 76 -8.59 -23.75 1.38
CA GLY A 76 -7.59 -23.68 0.31
C GLY A 76 -7.60 -22.35 -0.47
N ASP A 77 -8.37 -21.37 -0.01
CA ASP A 77 -8.42 -20.01 -0.56
C ASP A 77 -7.24 -19.14 -0.10
N LEU A 78 -6.77 -18.25 -0.96
CA LEU A 78 -5.75 -17.27 -0.58
C LEU A 78 -6.42 -16.10 0.15
N ARG A 79 -5.97 -15.83 1.37
CA ARG A 79 -6.54 -14.82 2.27
C ARG A 79 -5.50 -13.79 2.65
N VAL A 80 -5.96 -12.59 2.98
CA VAL A 80 -5.14 -11.51 3.56
C VAL A 80 -5.53 -11.29 5.03
N LEU A 81 -4.54 -11.08 5.88
CA LEU A 81 -4.73 -10.66 7.27
C LEU A 81 -4.90 -9.14 7.34
N LEU A 82 -5.91 -8.70 8.09
CA LEU A 82 -6.24 -7.30 8.33
C LEU A 82 -6.42 -7.07 9.83
N ASN A 83 -6.25 -5.82 10.26
CA ASN A 83 -6.52 -5.41 11.63
C ASN A 83 -7.61 -4.34 11.67
N ARG A 84 -8.31 -4.29 12.81
CA ARG A 84 -9.14 -3.16 13.19
C ARG A 84 -8.33 -2.31 14.16
N ARG A 85 -8.07 -1.06 13.79
CA ARG A 85 -7.29 -0.12 14.61
C ARG A 85 -8.00 0.15 15.93
N SER A 86 -7.23 0.35 17.00
CA SER A 86 -7.76 0.72 18.31
C SER A 86 -8.53 2.04 18.23
N ALA A 87 -9.65 2.10 18.94
CA ALA A 87 -10.45 3.33 19.06
C ALA A 87 -9.71 4.45 19.82
N ARG A 88 -8.60 4.13 20.49
CA ARG A 88 -7.78 5.08 21.26
C ARG A 88 -6.81 5.89 20.40
N LEU A 89 -6.61 5.50 19.14
CA LEU A 89 -5.68 6.18 18.25
C LEU A 89 -6.19 7.55 17.84
N ARG A 90 -5.28 8.52 17.73
CA ARG A 90 -5.62 9.90 17.32
C ARG A 90 -6.05 10.02 15.87
N THR A 91 -5.71 9.04 15.03
CA THR A 91 -6.00 9.05 13.59
C THR A 91 -6.41 7.65 13.15
N TYR A 92 -7.42 7.58 12.28
CA TYR A 92 -7.95 6.32 11.71
C TYR A 92 -8.44 5.35 12.81
N ALA A 93 -9.04 5.88 13.87
CA ALA A 93 -9.55 5.09 14.99
C ALA A 93 -10.67 4.15 14.52
N GLY A 94 -10.53 2.84 14.77
CA GLY A 94 -11.53 1.84 14.37
C GLY A 94 -11.49 1.44 12.88
N ASP A 95 -10.62 2.06 12.07
CA ASP A 95 -10.50 1.73 10.65
C ASP A 95 -9.94 0.33 10.44
N THR A 96 -10.33 -0.28 9.32
CA THR A 96 -9.71 -1.51 8.83
C THR A 96 -8.43 -1.19 8.06
N SER A 97 -7.31 -1.76 8.51
CA SER A 97 -6.00 -1.52 7.89
C SER A 97 -5.15 -2.78 7.73
N LEU A 98 -4.11 -2.64 6.91
CA LEU A 98 -2.96 -3.52 6.90
C LEU A 98 -1.99 -3.06 8.00
N PRO A 99 -1.25 -3.98 8.65
CA PRO A 99 -0.19 -3.58 9.56
C PRO A 99 0.86 -2.75 8.85
N GLY A 100 1.35 -1.69 9.48
CA GLY A 100 2.34 -0.84 8.85
C GLY A 100 2.45 0.56 9.44
N GLY A 101 3.55 1.22 9.09
CA GLY A 101 3.91 2.50 9.65
C GLY A 101 5.10 3.13 8.93
N LYS A 102 5.66 4.17 9.55
CA LYS A 102 6.75 4.96 8.97
C LYS A 102 8.06 4.20 9.05
N VAL A 103 8.97 4.51 8.15
CA VAL A 103 10.35 4.03 8.27
C VAL A 103 11.01 4.70 9.48
N GLU A 104 11.65 3.91 10.34
CA GLU A 104 12.42 4.37 11.49
C GLU A 104 13.93 4.17 11.25
N ASP A 105 14.80 4.91 11.93
CA ASP A 105 16.25 4.90 11.70
C ASP A 105 16.91 3.50 11.76
N GLY A 106 16.36 2.59 12.57
CA GLY A 106 16.84 1.21 12.69
C GLY A 106 16.53 0.31 11.50
N ASP A 107 15.58 0.69 10.65
CA ASP A 107 15.12 -0.13 9.53
C ASP A 107 16.18 -0.17 8.42
N LYS A 108 16.63 -1.36 8.03
CA LYS A 108 17.63 -1.51 6.96
C LYS A 108 17.00 -1.59 5.58
N THR A 109 15.72 -1.96 5.49
CA THR A 109 14.99 -2.10 4.24
C THR A 109 13.51 -1.82 4.48
N ILE A 110 12.77 -1.55 3.41
CA ILE A 110 11.31 -1.39 3.49
C ILE A 110 10.59 -2.66 3.97
N GLU A 111 11.18 -3.83 3.71
CA GLU A 111 10.72 -5.11 4.26
C GLU A 111 10.91 -5.14 5.77
N ASP A 112 12.04 -4.63 6.28
CA ASP A 112 12.29 -4.59 7.72
C ASP A 112 11.29 -3.66 8.42
N THR A 113 10.98 -2.49 7.84
CA THR A 113 9.90 -1.61 8.34
C THR A 113 8.57 -2.34 8.42
N ALA A 114 8.12 -2.97 7.32
CA ALA A 114 6.83 -3.67 7.32
C ALA A 114 6.78 -4.84 8.32
N ARG A 115 7.91 -5.54 8.53
CA ARG A 115 8.00 -6.64 9.49
C ARG A 115 8.04 -6.15 10.94
N ARG A 116 8.75 -5.05 11.22
CA ARG A 116 8.78 -4.44 12.55
C ARG A 116 7.37 -4.01 12.97
N GLU A 117 6.71 -3.23 12.13
CA GLU A 117 5.34 -2.74 12.38
C GLU A 117 4.36 -3.90 12.57
N ALA A 118 4.41 -4.94 11.72
CA ALA A 118 3.56 -6.11 11.90
C ALA A 118 3.89 -6.93 13.17
N PHE A 119 5.15 -6.94 13.59
CA PHE A 119 5.53 -7.57 14.86
C PHE A 119 5.00 -6.76 16.05
N GLU A 120 5.12 -5.44 16.02
CA GLU A 120 4.67 -4.53 17.08
C GLU A 120 3.13 -4.53 17.21
N GLU A 121 2.41 -4.42 16.10
CA GLU A 121 0.95 -4.32 16.11
C GLU A 121 0.23 -5.66 16.39
N ILE A 122 0.70 -6.74 15.76
CA ILE A 122 0.00 -8.03 15.74
C ILE A 122 0.87 -9.23 16.12
N GLY A 123 2.12 -9.03 16.55
CA GLY A 123 3.00 -10.12 16.97
C GLY A 123 3.40 -11.06 15.83
N LEU A 124 3.33 -10.59 14.57
CA LEU A 124 3.71 -11.42 13.43
C LEU A 124 5.23 -11.69 13.44
N PRO A 125 5.69 -12.95 13.40
CA PRO A 125 7.10 -13.26 13.48
C PRO A 125 7.91 -12.66 12.33
N ILE A 126 9.05 -12.09 12.69
CA ILE A 126 10.05 -11.57 11.76
C ILE A 126 10.77 -12.72 11.02
N ASP A 127 10.61 -13.97 11.49
CA ASP A 127 11.17 -15.18 10.88
C ASP A 127 10.79 -15.30 9.39
N ARG A 128 11.79 -15.10 8.53
CA ARG A 128 11.66 -15.10 7.07
C ARG A 128 11.47 -16.50 6.48
N VAL A 129 11.69 -17.57 7.24
CA VAL A 129 11.39 -18.95 6.83
C VAL A 129 9.91 -19.24 7.05
N LYS A 130 9.35 -18.80 8.18
CA LYS A 130 7.92 -18.96 8.51
C LYS A 130 7.02 -17.98 7.75
N VAL A 131 7.52 -16.77 7.50
CA VAL A 131 6.80 -15.70 6.83
C VAL A 131 7.66 -15.13 5.69
N PRO A 132 7.94 -15.91 4.63
CA PRO A 132 8.77 -15.47 3.52
C PRO A 132 8.18 -14.31 2.74
N LEU A 133 9.08 -13.47 2.23
CA LEU A 133 8.74 -12.42 1.28
C LEU A 133 8.35 -13.01 -0.08
N LEU A 134 7.20 -12.59 -0.60
CA LEU A 134 6.77 -12.85 -1.97
C LEU A 134 7.16 -11.70 -2.91
N ALA A 135 6.73 -10.48 -2.57
CA ALA A 135 6.87 -9.33 -3.44
C ALA A 135 7.03 -8.02 -2.66
N ILE A 136 7.66 -7.05 -3.29
CA ILE A 136 7.54 -5.64 -2.94
C ILE A 136 6.84 -5.00 -4.14
N LEU A 137 5.71 -4.34 -3.91
CA LEU A 137 4.92 -3.71 -4.95
C LEU A 137 5.35 -2.26 -5.18
N ASP A 138 4.82 -1.64 -6.24
CA ASP A 138 5.09 -0.23 -6.53
C ASP A 138 4.58 0.68 -5.38
N PRO A 139 5.35 1.72 -5.01
CA PRO A 139 4.97 2.63 -3.94
C PRO A 139 3.74 3.47 -4.32
N ILE A 140 2.93 3.78 -3.32
CA ILE A 140 1.66 4.52 -3.44
C ILE A 140 1.76 5.81 -2.64
N LEU A 141 1.35 6.92 -3.23
CA LEU A 141 1.19 8.18 -2.50
C LEU A 141 -0.07 8.12 -1.64
N ALA A 142 0.09 8.17 -0.32
CA ALA A 142 -1.00 8.30 0.63
C ALA A 142 -1.44 9.76 0.79
N TRP A 143 -2.67 9.96 1.26
CA TRP A 143 -3.26 11.31 1.45
C TRP A 143 -2.44 12.21 2.38
N ASN A 144 -1.75 11.63 3.36
CA ASN A 144 -0.91 12.32 4.33
C ASN A 144 0.52 12.60 3.82
N ASN A 145 0.74 12.52 2.50
CA ASN A 145 2.02 12.71 1.84
C ASN A 145 3.12 11.71 2.25
N LEU A 146 2.73 10.55 2.76
CA LEU A 146 3.64 9.42 2.87
C LEU A 146 3.64 8.63 1.57
N ILE A 147 4.81 8.13 1.21
CA ILE A 147 5.02 7.21 0.10
C ILE A 147 5.08 5.83 0.72
N VAL A 148 3.97 5.11 0.57
CA VAL A 148 3.72 3.82 1.22
C VAL A 148 4.07 2.70 0.26
N THR A 149 4.98 1.82 0.66
CA THR A 149 5.37 0.65 -0.13
C THR A 149 4.72 -0.62 0.42
N PRO A 150 3.90 -1.32 -0.38
CA PRO A 150 3.35 -2.61 0.04
C PRO A 150 4.40 -3.72 -0.03
N VAL A 151 4.54 -4.44 1.09
CA VAL A 151 5.41 -5.61 1.23
C VAL A 151 4.52 -6.84 1.38
N VAL A 152 4.57 -7.74 0.42
CA VAL A 152 3.73 -8.95 0.38
C VAL A 152 4.52 -10.13 0.92
N VAL A 153 3.99 -10.78 1.95
CA VAL A 153 4.57 -12.00 2.55
C VAL A 153 3.57 -13.14 2.52
N LEU A 154 4.06 -14.37 2.61
CA LEU A 154 3.24 -15.57 2.74
C LEU A 154 3.49 -16.20 4.11
N ILE A 155 2.46 -16.31 4.94
CA ILE A 155 2.53 -17.04 6.20
C ILE A 155 2.40 -18.53 5.89
N LEU A 156 3.48 -19.28 6.15
CA LEU A 156 3.53 -20.74 6.01
C LEU A 156 3.27 -21.46 7.34
N ASP A 157 3.55 -20.80 8.46
CA ASP A 157 3.36 -21.36 9.79
C ASP A 157 1.88 -21.36 10.20
N LYS A 158 1.25 -22.54 10.17
CA LYS A 158 -0.15 -22.73 10.58
C LYS A 158 -0.34 -22.74 12.10
N THR A 159 0.73 -22.79 12.88
CA THR A 159 0.70 -22.76 14.35
C THR A 159 0.74 -21.34 14.91
N LEU A 160 0.82 -20.35 14.01
CA LEU A 160 0.97 -18.96 14.38
C LEU A 160 -0.20 -18.45 15.22
N GLN A 161 0.13 -17.86 16.37
CA GLN A 161 -0.82 -17.16 17.25
C GLN A 161 -0.39 -15.69 17.37
N PRO A 162 -1.01 -14.79 16.59
CA PRO A 162 -0.77 -13.35 16.68
C PRO A 162 -1.01 -12.84 18.11
N VAL A 163 -0.12 -11.98 18.60
CA VAL A 163 -0.25 -11.30 19.90
C VAL A 163 -0.48 -9.84 19.62
N LEU A 164 -1.67 -9.34 19.95
CA LEU A 164 -2.08 -7.98 19.59
C LEU A 164 -1.57 -6.97 20.60
N ASN A 165 -1.02 -5.86 20.11
CA ASN A 165 -0.86 -4.67 20.92
C ASN A 165 -2.21 -3.95 21.03
N ALA A 166 -2.89 -4.08 22.17
CA ALA A 166 -4.24 -3.55 22.38
C ALA A 166 -4.34 -2.02 22.29
N ASP A 167 -3.22 -1.31 22.44
CA ASP A 167 -3.21 0.15 22.30
C ASP A 167 -3.32 0.60 20.83
N GLU A 168 -2.92 -0.26 19.89
CA GLU A 168 -2.91 0.04 18.46
C GLU A 168 -3.93 -0.80 17.67
N VAL A 169 -4.19 -2.03 18.10
CA VAL A 169 -5.05 -3.00 17.40
C VAL A 169 -6.14 -3.51 18.34
N ALA A 170 -7.40 -3.30 17.95
CA ALA A 170 -8.56 -3.82 18.66
C ALA A 170 -8.84 -5.29 18.35
N SER A 171 -8.63 -5.71 17.10
CA SER A 171 -8.83 -7.10 16.66
C SER A 171 -8.14 -7.36 15.33
N ILE A 172 -7.95 -8.64 15.00
CA ILE A 172 -7.51 -9.10 13.68
C ILE A 172 -8.59 -9.95 13.03
N PHE A 173 -8.65 -9.92 11.72
CA PHE A 173 -9.50 -10.80 10.92
C PHE A 173 -8.85 -11.06 9.56
N SER A 174 -9.47 -11.92 8.77
CA SER A 174 -8.99 -12.17 7.41
C SER A 174 -10.11 -12.04 6.39
N HIS A 175 -9.73 -11.67 5.18
CA HIS A 175 -10.62 -11.55 4.03
C HIS A 175 -10.07 -12.37 2.85
N PRO A 176 -10.90 -13.08 2.06
CA PRO A 176 -10.44 -13.68 0.81
C PRO A 176 -9.80 -12.62 -0.08
N LEU A 177 -8.61 -12.92 -0.62
CA LEU A 177 -7.90 -12.01 -1.53
C LEU A 177 -8.72 -11.77 -2.82
N SER A 178 -9.48 -12.78 -3.25
CA SER A 178 -10.41 -12.68 -4.39
C SER A 178 -11.47 -11.59 -4.22
N GLY A 179 -11.80 -11.22 -2.98
CA GLY A 179 -12.79 -10.17 -2.71
C GLY A 179 -12.39 -8.78 -3.21
N PHE A 180 -11.10 -8.53 -3.48
CA PHE A 180 -10.62 -7.25 -4.03
C PHE A 180 -10.35 -7.33 -5.53
N PHE A 181 -10.81 -8.41 -6.17
CA PHE A 181 -10.70 -8.64 -7.61
C PHE A 181 -12.08 -8.66 -8.30
N SER A 182 -13.15 -8.81 -7.52
CA SER A 182 -14.53 -8.82 -8.02
C SER A 182 -15.43 -7.90 -7.22
N SER A 183 -16.46 -7.37 -7.87
CA SER A 183 -17.56 -6.62 -7.25
C SER A 183 -18.56 -7.54 -6.54
N THR A 184 -18.43 -8.86 -6.71
CA THR A 184 -19.22 -9.87 -6.01
C THR A 184 -18.58 -10.26 -4.68
N PRO A 185 -19.36 -10.46 -3.61
CA PRO A 185 -18.81 -10.86 -2.32
C PRO A 185 -18.19 -12.26 -2.41
N PRO A 186 -17.03 -12.51 -1.78
CA PRO A 186 -16.38 -13.82 -1.79
C PRO A 186 -16.96 -14.79 -0.74
N PHE A 187 -18.11 -14.45 -0.16
CA PHE A 187 -18.84 -15.23 0.83
C PHE A 187 -20.30 -15.35 0.38
N SER A 188 -20.94 -16.48 0.71
CA SER A 188 -22.34 -16.71 0.39
C SER A 188 -23.21 -15.66 1.09
N SER A 189 -23.89 -14.81 0.31
CA SER A 189 -24.89 -13.89 0.85
C SER A 189 -26.17 -14.65 1.20
N SER A 190 -26.76 -14.34 2.36
CA SER A 190 -28.17 -14.68 2.59
C SER A 190 -29.04 -13.87 1.62
N PRO A 191 -30.13 -14.42 1.05
CA PRO A 191 -31.02 -13.69 0.14
C PRO A 191 -31.49 -12.33 0.71
N SER A 192 -31.63 -12.21 2.03
CA SER A 192 -32.03 -10.98 2.72
C SER A 192 -30.95 -9.90 2.83
N GLN A 193 -29.68 -10.22 2.61
CA GLN A 193 -28.56 -9.27 2.62
C GLN A 193 -28.20 -8.74 1.24
N ALA A 194 -28.61 -9.45 0.17
CA ALA A 194 -28.29 -9.10 -1.21
C ALA A 194 -28.92 -7.76 -1.67
N ASP A 195 -30.00 -7.31 -1.01
CA ASP A 195 -30.84 -6.22 -1.50
C ASP A 195 -30.58 -4.84 -0.87
N ALA A 196 -29.78 -4.73 0.20
CA ALA A 196 -29.65 -3.46 0.95
C ALA A 196 -28.40 -2.63 0.62
N VAL A 197 -27.23 -3.25 0.47
CA VAL A 197 -25.96 -2.54 0.23
C VAL A 197 -25.04 -3.39 -0.65
N PRO A 198 -24.51 -2.85 -1.77
CA PRO A 198 -23.58 -3.60 -2.61
C PRO A 198 -22.27 -3.88 -1.87
N TYR A 199 -21.70 -5.07 -2.07
CA TYR A 199 -20.42 -5.48 -1.49
C TYR A 199 -19.28 -4.53 -1.88
N HIS A 200 -19.20 -4.17 -3.16
CA HIS A 200 -18.22 -3.23 -3.69
C HIS A 200 -18.94 -1.99 -4.23
N ARG A 201 -18.41 -0.82 -3.89
CA ARG A 201 -18.79 0.46 -4.49
C ARG A 201 -17.58 1.36 -4.61
N SER A 202 -17.61 2.31 -5.54
CA SER A 202 -16.58 3.32 -5.69
C SER A 202 -17.19 4.70 -5.83
N HIS A 203 -16.51 5.71 -5.29
CA HIS A 203 -16.86 7.11 -5.50
C HIS A 203 -15.64 7.87 -6.00
N GLU A 204 -15.88 8.86 -6.85
CA GLU A 204 -14.84 9.74 -7.32
C GLU A 204 -14.87 11.05 -6.55
N TRP A 205 -13.70 11.54 -6.16
CA TRP A 205 -13.53 12.90 -5.67
C TRP A 205 -12.67 13.70 -6.64
N LEU A 206 -12.94 14.99 -6.74
CA LEU A 206 -12.10 15.95 -7.43
C LEU A 206 -11.17 16.65 -6.44
N SER A 207 -9.87 16.61 -6.70
CA SER A 207 -8.87 17.38 -5.96
C SER A 207 -8.25 18.41 -6.88
N THR A 208 -8.20 19.65 -6.44
CA THR A 208 -7.44 20.71 -7.12
C THR A 208 -6.09 20.84 -6.43
N GLY A 209 -5.00 20.76 -7.20
CA GLY A 209 -3.68 21.13 -6.67
C GLY A 209 -3.08 22.34 -7.36
N PRO A 210 -1.74 22.52 -7.34
CA PRO A 210 -1.14 23.77 -7.80
C PRO A 210 -1.49 24.09 -9.24
N ASN A 211 -1.50 25.37 -9.57
CA ASN A 211 -1.83 25.89 -10.90
C ASN A 211 -3.23 25.47 -11.38
N ASN A 212 -4.17 25.26 -10.45
CA ASN A 212 -5.54 24.83 -10.72
C ASN A 212 -5.62 23.47 -11.44
N THR A 213 -4.61 22.61 -11.26
CA THR A 213 -4.60 21.28 -11.87
C THR A 213 -5.63 20.40 -11.18
N GLN A 214 -6.64 19.95 -11.91
CA GLN A 214 -7.66 19.05 -11.40
C GLN A 214 -7.23 17.59 -11.53
N GLN A 215 -7.41 16.83 -10.46
CA GLN A 215 -7.16 15.39 -10.42
C GLN A 215 -8.37 14.67 -9.85
N VAL A 216 -8.77 13.61 -10.54
CA VAL A 216 -9.84 12.73 -10.08
C VAL A 216 -9.21 11.56 -9.33
N TYR A 217 -9.73 11.30 -8.14
CA TYR A 217 -9.37 10.17 -7.30
C TYR A 217 -10.56 9.23 -7.19
N ARG A 218 -10.33 7.93 -7.34
CA ARG A 218 -11.36 6.91 -7.08
C ARG A 218 -11.07 6.24 -5.76
N VAL A 219 -12.07 6.25 -4.89
CA VAL A 219 -12.04 5.58 -3.59
C VAL A 219 -12.95 4.37 -3.68
N HIS A 220 -12.38 3.18 -3.49
CA HIS A 220 -13.10 1.92 -3.45
C HIS A 220 -13.48 1.58 -2.02
N ILE A 221 -14.67 1.00 -1.84
CA ILE A 221 -15.20 0.55 -0.56
C ILE A 221 -15.65 -0.90 -0.75
N PHE A 222 -15.10 -1.80 0.07
CA PHE A 222 -15.48 -3.21 0.13
C PHE A 222 -16.04 -3.52 1.51
N LEU A 223 -17.23 -4.14 1.55
CA LEU A 223 -17.76 -4.67 2.80
C LEU A 223 -16.91 -5.84 3.28
N THR A 224 -16.89 -6.03 4.59
CA THR A 224 -16.13 -7.08 5.28
C THR A 224 -17.00 -8.28 5.65
N GLY A 225 -18.34 -8.12 5.63
CA GLY A 225 -19.29 -9.08 6.17
C GLY A 225 -19.30 -9.09 7.71
N ARG A 226 -18.67 -8.11 8.34
CA ARG A 226 -18.46 -7.99 9.80
C ARG A 226 -18.86 -6.62 10.33
N GLU A 227 -19.63 -5.87 9.53
CA GLU A 227 -20.10 -4.52 9.87
C GLU A 227 -20.96 -4.54 11.14
N ALA A 228 -21.73 -5.60 11.37
CA ALA A 228 -22.52 -5.79 12.58
C ALA A 228 -21.67 -5.85 13.86
N ASP A 229 -20.42 -6.30 13.77
CA ASP A 229 -19.46 -6.36 14.88
C ASP A 229 -18.67 -5.03 15.04
N GLY A 230 -19.08 -3.99 14.31
CA GLY A 230 -18.41 -2.69 14.26
C GLY A 230 -17.10 -2.71 13.48
N THR A 231 -16.91 -3.66 12.55
CA THR A 231 -15.78 -3.62 11.61
C THR A 231 -16.09 -2.66 10.48
N GLN A 232 -15.25 -1.66 10.28
CA GLN A 232 -15.43 -0.69 9.20
C GLN A 232 -15.15 -1.34 7.84
N PRO A 233 -15.87 -0.94 6.77
CA PRO A 233 -15.55 -1.35 5.41
C PRO A 233 -14.09 -1.06 5.04
N ILE A 234 -13.54 -1.89 4.15
CA ILE A 234 -12.18 -1.71 3.63
C ILE A 234 -12.22 -0.61 2.57
N THR A 235 -11.51 0.50 2.83
CA THR A 235 -11.55 1.69 1.97
C THR A 235 -10.17 2.35 1.82
N GLY A 236 -10.10 3.40 1.01
CA GLY A 236 -8.94 4.29 0.90
C GLY A 236 -7.66 3.58 0.49
N LEU A 237 -6.56 3.88 1.18
CA LEU A 237 -5.25 3.30 0.90
C LEU A 237 -5.25 1.78 1.02
N THR A 238 -5.90 1.23 2.05
CA THR A 238 -6.00 -0.21 2.28
C THR A 238 -6.63 -0.90 1.07
N ALA A 239 -7.78 -0.40 0.60
CA ALA A 239 -8.44 -0.94 -0.59
C ALA A 239 -7.55 -0.83 -1.84
N HIS A 240 -6.89 0.31 -2.04
CA HIS A 240 -6.00 0.52 -3.18
C HIS A 240 -4.79 -0.44 -3.18
N VAL A 241 -4.18 -0.68 -2.03
CA VAL A 241 -3.08 -1.65 -1.87
C VAL A 241 -3.56 -3.06 -2.20
N LEU A 242 -4.75 -3.45 -1.74
CA LEU A 242 -5.31 -4.78 -1.97
C LEU A 242 -5.72 -4.99 -3.43
N ILE A 243 -6.29 -3.98 -4.10
CA ILE A 243 -6.59 -4.01 -5.54
C ILE A 243 -5.30 -4.15 -6.36
N ASN A 244 -4.25 -3.38 -6.05
CA ASN A 244 -2.97 -3.52 -6.76
C ASN A 244 -2.33 -4.89 -6.51
N THR A 245 -2.48 -5.42 -5.29
CA THR A 245 -2.03 -6.78 -4.96
C THR A 245 -2.78 -7.82 -5.80
N THR A 246 -4.11 -7.70 -5.95
CA THR A 246 -4.90 -8.63 -6.76
C THR A 246 -4.58 -8.51 -8.24
N ILE A 247 -4.40 -7.32 -8.80
CA ILE A 247 -3.99 -7.14 -10.20
C ILE A 247 -2.69 -7.89 -10.49
N VAL A 248 -1.69 -7.74 -9.61
CA VAL A 248 -0.41 -8.45 -9.75
C VAL A 248 -0.59 -9.96 -9.56
N ALA A 249 -1.36 -10.38 -8.56
CA ALA A 249 -1.60 -11.79 -8.27
C ALA A 249 -2.33 -12.48 -9.44
N TYR A 250 -3.47 -11.94 -9.88
CA TYR A 250 -4.27 -12.53 -10.95
C TYR A 250 -3.67 -12.30 -12.34
N GLY A 251 -2.78 -11.32 -12.50
CA GLY A 251 -2.13 -11.01 -13.78
C GLY A 251 -3.06 -10.39 -14.82
N ARG A 252 -4.17 -9.80 -14.37
CA ARG A 252 -5.19 -9.15 -15.20
C ARG A 252 -5.97 -8.10 -14.40
N GLU A 253 -6.75 -7.28 -15.08
CA GLU A 253 -7.64 -6.28 -14.47
C GLU A 253 -8.84 -6.93 -13.75
N PRO A 254 -9.37 -6.31 -12.68
CA PRO A 254 -10.57 -6.77 -11.97
C PRO A 254 -11.86 -6.54 -12.80
N ASP A 255 -13.01 -7.00 -12.30
CA ASP A 255 -14.32 -6.81 -12.97
C ASP A 255 -14.90 -5.39 -12.83
N PHE A 256 -14.12 -4.48 -12.23
CA PHE A 256 -14.41 -3.07 -12.08
C PHE A 256 -13.17 -2.27 -12.50
N GLU A 257 -13.37 -0.98 -12.73
CA GLU A 257 -12.28 -0.07 -13.08
C GLU A 257 -11.52 0.42 -11.82
N PRO A 258 -10.23 0.08 -11.66
CA PRO A 258 -9.47 0.39 -10.44
C PRO A 258 -9.00 1.85 -10.34
N LEU A 259 -8.99 2.57 -11.46
CA LEU A 259 -8.56 3.96 -11.56
C LEU A 259 -9.55 4.75 -12.45
N PRO A 260 -9.70 6.07 -12.24
CA PRO A 260 -10.42 6.94 -13.17
C PRO A 260 -9.82 6.93 -14.58
N ALA A 261 -10.65 7.18 -15.60
CA ALA A 261 -10.22 7.15 -17.01
C ALA A 261 -9.02 8.06 -17.35
N ALA A 262 -8.89 9.21 -16.67
CA ALA A 262 -7.79 10.17 -16.85
C ALA A 262 -6.79 10.17 -15.68
N ALA A 263 -6.65 9.04 -14.97
CA ALA A 263 -5.75 8.93 -13.84
C ALA A 263 -4.27 9.07 -14.27
N LEU A 264 -3.55 9.99 -13.62
CA LEU A 264 -2.09 10.03 -13.72
C LEU A 264 -1.50 8.73 -13.14
N GLY A 265 -0.42 8.24 -13.75
CA GLY A 265 0.34 7.11 -13.20
C GLY A 265 0.93 7.43 -11.82
N MET A 266 1.15 6.43 -10.98
CA MET A 266 1.57 6.65 -9.59
C MET A 266 2.91 7.38 -9.47
N HIS A 267 3.90 7.05 -10.30
CA HIS A 267 5.19 7.78 -10.36
C HIS A 267 5.01 9.27 -10.67
N GLN A 268 4.06 9.60 -11.55
CA GLN A 268 3.72 10.98 -11.90
C GLN A 268 2.98 11.67 -10.75
N ARG A 269 2.06 10.99 -10.06
CA ARG A 269 1.38 11.51 -8.86
C ARG A 269 2.38 11.83 -7.74
N ILE A 270 3.33 10.92 -7.51
CA ILE A 270 4.42 11.12 -6.54
C ILE A 270 5.27 12.32 -6.95
N ALA A 271 5.76 12.37 -8.20
CA ALA A 271 6.55 13.51 -8.69
C ALA A 271 5.80 14.85 -8.55
N TRP A 272 4.50 14.84 -8.83
CA TRP A 272 3.64 15.99 -8.65
C TRP A 272 3.52 16.41 -7.19
N ALA A 273 3.35 15.47 -6.26
CA ALA A 273 3.30 15.76 -4.83
C ALA A 273 4.63 16.32 -4.29
N LEU A 274 5.75 15.76 -4.74
CA LEU A 274 7.09 16.28 -4.44
C LEU A 274 7.26 17.73 -4.92
N TRP A 275 6.74 18.05 -6.11
CA TRP A 275 6.80 19.40 -6.67
C TRP A 275 5.87 20.39 -5.96
N SER A 276 4.67 19.94 -5.62
CA SER A 276 3.57 20.78 -5.14
C SER A 276 3.59 21.08 -3.66
N ASN A 277 4.07 20.14 -2.85
CA ASN A 277 3.93 20.20 -1.40
C ASN A 277 5.26 20.59 -0.73
N PRO A 278 5.31 21.73 0.00
CA PRO A 278 6.52 22.21 0.65
C PRO A 278 7.10 21.23 1.69
N ASP A 279 6.26 20.37 2.26
CA ASP A 279 6.69 19.32 3.20
C ASP A 279 7.80 18.43 2.65
N PHE A 280 7.76 18.10 1.35
CA PHE A 280 8.80 17.31 0.72
C PHE A 280 10.10 18.09 0.64
N ARG A 281 10.06 19.38 0.26
CA ARG A 281 11.27 20.23 0.18
C ARG A 281 11.99 20.29 1.52
N THR A 282 11.25 20.55 2.59
CA THR A 282 11.79 20.55 3.96
C THR A 282 12.44 19.21 4.30
N SER A 283 11.85 18.09 3.87
CA SER A 283 12.38 16.74 4.12
C SER A 283 13.64 16.45 3.29
N TYR A 284 13.74 16.92 2.05
CA TYR A 284 14.96 16.82 1.25
C TYR A 284 16.11 17.62 1.86
N GLU A 285 15.82 18.84 2.33
CA GLU A 285 16.80 19.71 2.96
C GLU A 285 17.31 19.15 4.29
N SER A 286 16.41 18.69 5.16
CA SER A 286 16.78 18.12 6.46
C SER A 286 17.59 16.83 6.35
N GLU A 287 17.34 16.01 5.32
CA GLU A 287 18.07 14.77 5.07
C GLU A 287 19.29 14.96 4.15
N GLY A 288 19.56 16.18 3.67
CA GLY A 288 20.71 16.48 2.81
C GLY A 288 20.66 15.79 1.43
N ILE A 289 19.47 15.47 0.94
CA ILE A 289 19.28 14.73 -0.32
C ILE A 289 19.26 15.72 -1.49
N LYS A 290 20.22 15.58 -2.42
CA LYS A 290 20.25 16.36 -3.65
C LYS A 290 19.20 15.86 -4.64
N ILE A 291 18.43 16.78 -5.23
CA ILE A 291 17.39 16.46 -6.20
C ILE A 291 17.37 17.44 -7.37
N GLU A 292 17.20 16.91 -8.58
CA GLU A 292 17.02 17.70 -9.79
C GLU A 292 15.56 18.12 -9.94
N TRP A 293 15.19 19.26 -9.34
CA TRP A 293 13.81 19.75 -9.33
C TRP A 293 13.20 19.90 -10.74
N ASP A 294 13.98 20.28 -11.75
CA ASP A 294 13.52 20.35 -13.14
C ASP A 294 13.17 18.97 -13.74
N LYS A 295 13.87 17.91 -13.32
CA LYS A 295 13.52 16.54 -13.70
C LYS A 295 12.20 16.14 -13.05
N ILE A 296 11.99 16.47 -11.78
CA ILE A 296 10.73 16.20 -11.06
C ILE A 296 9.56 16.94 -11.72
N ARG A 297 9.74 18.22 -12.05
CA ARG A 297 8.73 19.03 -12.75
C ARG A 297 8.29 18.40 -14.06
N ARG A 298 9.25 17.91 -14.87
CA ARG A 298 8.98 17.22 -16.13
C ARG A 298 8.20 15.92 -15.93
N ILE A 299 8.58 15.10 -14.96
CA ILE A 299 7.87 13.85 -14.64
C ILE A 299 6.45 14.14 -14.14
N ALA A 300 6.28 15.20 -13.34
CA ALA A 300 4.98 15.65 -12.85
C ALA A 300 4.04 16.14 -13.98
N GLY A 301 4.56 16.43 -15.17
CA GLY A 301 3.79 16.99 -16.28
C GLY A 301 3.41 18.46 -16.10
N VAL A 302 4.14 19.19 -15.26
CA VAL A 302 3.91 20.63 -15.02
C VAL A 302 4.55 21.44 -16.16
N LYS A 303 3.71 22.10 -16.97
CA LYS A 303 4.14 22.98 -18.07
C LYS A 303 4.92 24.20 -17.55
N GLU A 304 5.80 24.76 -18.37
CA GLU A 304 6.37 26.08 -18.10
C GLU A 304 5.24 27.11 -18.00
N GLY A 305 5.16 27.79 -16.86
CA GLY A 305 4.42 29.04 -16.82
C GLY A 305 5.16 30.01 -17.73
N ASN A 306 4.45 30.65 -18.65
CA ASN A 306 4.90 31.93 -19.19
C ASN A 306 5.22 32.82 -17.99
N GLY A 307 6.49 33.17 -17.82
CA GLY A 307 6.93 34.15 -16.84
C GLY A 307 6.28 35.49 -17.14
N GLY A 308 5.13 35.75 -16.52
CA GLY A 308 4.64 37.09 -16.29
C GLY A 308 5.21 37.54 -14.96
N GLU A 309 6.30 38.31 -15.02
CA GLU A 309 6.79 39.13 -13.92
C GLU A 309 5.61 39.83 -13.24
N ASN A 310 5.40 39.56 -11.95
CA ASN A 310 4.67 40.48 -11.10
C ASN A 310 5.70 41.10 -10.13
N GLU A 311 6.68 41.79 -10.72
CA GLU A 311 7.47 42.77 -10.00
C GLU A 311 6.59 43.97 -9.64
N GLY A 312 6.54 44.28 -8.35
CA GLY A 312 6.49 45.64 -7.84
C GLY A 312 5.36 46.56 -8.30
N LYS A 313 4.24 46.54 -7.58
CA LYS A 313 3.51 47.79 -7.28
C LYS A 313 3.05 47.81 -5.82
N ARG A 314 4.01 48.04 -4.91
CA ARG A 314 3.74 48.82 -3.70
C ARG A 314 3.39 50.24 -4.14
N ARG A 315 2.11 50.51 -4.41
CA ARG A 315 1.58 51.88 -4.37
C ARG A 315 1.01 52.09 -2.99
N GLY A 316 1.71 52.92 -2.21
CA GLY A 316 1.20 53.40 -0.94
C GLY A 316 -0.08 54.22 -1.14
N ALA A 317 -0.97 54.11 -0.17
CA ALA A 317 -1.92 55.16 0.15
C ALA A 317 -1.75 55.43 1.65
N LYS A 318 -1.20 56.61 1.95
CA LYS A 318 -1.40 57.31 3.21
C LYS A 318 -2.88 57.63 3.34
N LEU A 319 -3.50 57.24 4.45
CA LEU A 319 -4.12 58.08 5.48
C LEU A 319 -4.88 57.18 6.44
#